data_AF-A0AA96V1Z6-F1
#
_entry.id   AF-A0AA96V1Z6-F1
#
_cell.length_a   1.000
_cell.length_b   1.000
_cell.length_c   1.000
_cell.angle_alpha   90.00
_cell.angle_beta   90.00
_cell.angle_gamma   90.00
#
_symmetry.space_group_name_H-M   'P 1'
#
loop_
_entity.id
_entity.type
_entity.pdbx_description
1 polymer ?
#
loop_
_entity_poly.entity_id
_entity_poly.type
_entity_poly.pdbx_seq_one_letter_code
_entity_poly.pdbx_strand_id
1 'polypeptide(L)'
;MNRMSTIFLKIALVLIGIPILALCIFLVPKIANYSAELFPNIAYIKYLVFIYLYVTAIPFYFALYQAFKLLSYIDKNKAFSGLSVRALKNIKYCAVTISIFYAAGMPVFYLIAEIDDAPGIIVIGLVIIFASMVIAVFAAVLQKLLKEAIDIKSENDLTV
;
A
#
# COMPACT_ATOMS: atom_id res chain seq x y z
N MET A 1 24.43 -5.71 -3.51
CA MET A 1 23.91 -4.33 -3.61
C MET A 1 24.71 -3.46 -2.65
N ASN A 2 25.22 -2.31 -3.09
CA ASN A 2 26.03 -1.45 -2.23
C ASN A 2 25.14 -0.80 -1.16
N ARG A 3 25.64 -0.68 0.07
CA ARG A 3 24.92 -0.10 1.22
C ARG A 3 24.40 1.32 0.97
N MET A 4 25.00 2.05 0.04
CA MET A 4 24.52 3.37 -0.38
C MET A 4 23.19 3.31 -1.13
N SER A 5 22.96 2.29 -1.96
CA SER A 5 21.73 2.13 -2.73
C SER A 5 20.53 1.78 -1.84
N THR A 6 20.72 0.96 -0.81
CA THR A 6 19.67 0.65 0.17
C THR A 6 19.34 1.85 1.04
N ILE A 7 20.33 2.66 1.44
CA ILE A 7 20.09 3.91 2.18
C ILE A 7 19.23 4.86 1.36
N PHE A 8 19.56 5.05 0.07
CA PHE A 8 18.74 5.87 -0.84
C PHE A 8 17.29 5.38 -0.90
N LEU A 9 17.06 4.08 -1.09
CA LEU A 9 15.72 3.50 -1.15
C LEU A 9 14.96 3.63 0.18
N LYS A 10 15.65 3.52 1.33
CA LYS A 10 15.04 3.73 2.65
C LYS A 10 14.60 5.18 2.85
N ILE A 11 15.42 6.14 2.41
CA ILE A 11 15.06 7.57 2.44
C ILE A 11 13.86 7.81 1.54
N ALA A 12 13.84 7.24 0.33
CA ALA A 12 12.70 7.34 -0.58
C ALA A 12 11.40 6.80 0.04
N LEU A 13 11.44 5.67 0.76
CA LEU A 13 10.26 5.14 1.46
C LEU A 13 9.72 6.12 2.52
N VAL A 14 10.61 6.77 3.28
CA VAL A 14 10.22 7.78 4.28
C VAL A 14 9.61 9.00 3.59
N LEU A 15 10.24 9.47 2.51
CA LEU A 15 9.75 10.60 1.72
C LEU A 15 8.38 10.34 1.08
N ILE A 16 8.07 9.10 0.72
CA ILE A 16 6.73 8.71 0.22
C ILE A 16 5.71 8.67 1.37
N GLY A 17 6.12 8.26 2.57
CA GLY A 17 5.23 8.17 3.74
C GLY A 17 4.80 9.52 4.31
N ILE A 18 5.65 10.56 4.21
CA ILE A 18 5.39 11.90 4.78
C ILE A 18 4.21 12.61 4.12
N PRO A 19 4.11 12.74 2.78
CA PRO A 19 2.97 13.37 2.12
C PRO A 19 1.65 12.68 2.47
N ILE A 20 1.63 11.35 2.49
CA ILE A 20 0.42 10.60 2.87
C ILE A 20 0.04 10.90 4.32
N LEU A 21 1.02 11.07 5.21
CA LEU A 21 0.74 11.39 6.62
C LEU A 21 0.13 12.78 6.73
N ALA A 22 0.67 13.75 5.98
CA ALA A 22 0.12 15.10 5.90
C ALA A 22 -1.31 15.08 5.34
N LEU A 23 -1.60 14.28 4.31
CA LEU A 23 -2.95 14.10 3.79
C LEU A 23 -3.88 13.49 4.86
N CYS A 24 -3.42 12.48 5.60
CA CYS A 24 -4.19 11.91 6.71
C CYS A 24 -4.50 12.95 7.81
N ILE A 25 -3.54 13.80 8.17
CA ILE A 25 -3.75 14.77 9.27
C ILE A 25 -4.58 15.98 8.82
N PHE A 26 -4.31 16.53 7.63
CA PHE A 26 -4.89 17.82 7.22
C PHE A 26 -6.04 17.70 6.21
N LEU A 27 -6.02 16.68 5.34
CA LEU A 27 -7.00 16.55 4.26
C LEU A 27 -8.17 15.63 4.65
N VAL A 28 -7.90 14.47 5.28
CA VAL A 28 -8.95 13.52 5.66
C VAL A 28 -10.04 14.14 6.55
N PRO A 29 -9.73 14.95 7.59
CA PRO A 29 -10.77 15.61 8.37
C PRO A 29 -11.63 16.57 7.55
N LYS A 30 -11.04 17.27 6.57
CA LYS A 30 -11.75 18.18 5.67
C LYS A 30 -12.70 17.42 4.76
N ILE A 31 -12.24 16.32 4.16
CA ILE A 31 -13.08 15.44 3.33
C ILE A 31 -14.24 14.86 4.15
N ALA A 32 -13.96 14.43 5.38
CA ALA A 32 -15.00 13.88 6.26
C ALA A 32 -16.05 14.92 6.64
N ASN A 33 -15.65 16.16 6.95
CA ASN A 33 -16.60 17.24 7.20
C ASN A 33 -17.42 17.58 5.95
N TYR A 34 -16.75 17.71 4.80
CA TYR A 34 -17.40 17.97 3.52
C TYR A 34 -18.44 16.90 3.17
N SER A 35 -18.14 15.63 3.43
CA SER A 35 -19.09 14.54 3.18
C SER A 35 -20.35 14.62 4.03
N ALA A 36 -20.31 15.22 5.22
CA ALA A 36 -21.51 15.46 6.03
C ALA A 36 -22.38 16.59 5.46
N GLU A 37 -21.77 17.60 4.84
CA GLU A 37 -22.48 18.67 4.15
C GLU A 37 -23.14 18.15 2.86
N LEU A 38 -22.45 17.26 2.14
CA LEU A 38 -22.93 16.66 0.89
C LEU A 38 -24.08 15.65 1.11
N PHE A 39 -24.06 14.91 2.23
CA PHE A 39 -25.07 13.92 2.57
C PHE A 39 -25.71 14.18 3.95
N PRO A 40 -26.50 15.25 4.10
CA PRO A 40 -27.07 15.64 5.40
C PRO A 40 -28.05 14.59 5.95
N ASN A 41 -28.63 13.76 5.08
CA ASN A 41 -29.57 12.70 5.45
C ASN A 41 -28.87 11.45 6.05
N ILE A 42 -27.54 11.36 5.96
CA ILE A 42 -26.76 10.22 6.45
C ILE A 42 -25.96 10.66 7.68
N ALA A 43 -26.58 10.56 8.86
CA ALA A 43 -26.03 11.08 10.12
C ALA A 43 -24.59 10.62 10.43
N TYR A 44 -24.19 9.42 9.98
CA TYR A 44 -22.87 8.83 10.28
C TYR A 44 -21.85 8.94 9.14
N ILE A 45 -22.17 9.61 8.01
CA ILE A 45 -21.31 9.61 6.81
C ILE A 45 -19.91 10.14 7.08
N LYS A 46 -19.78 11.21 7.89
CA LYS A 46 -18.49 11.77 8.32
C LYS A 46 -17.61 10.72 8.97
N TYR A 47 -18.16 9.95 9.91
CA TYR A 47 -17.41 8.92 10.62
C TYR A 47 -17.07 7.76 9.69
N LEU A 48 -17.97 7.37 8.79
CA LEU A 48 -17.71 6.32 7.81
C LEU A 48 -16.57 6.70 6.85
N VAL A 49 -16.59 7.92 6.29
CA VAL A 49 -15.51 8.41 5.41
C VAL A 49 -14.19 8.52 6.15
N PHE A 50 -14.22 9.05 7.37
CA PHE A 50 -13.04 9.13 8.23
C PHE A 50 -12.44 7.74 8.49
N ILE A 51 -13.24 6.80 9.00
CA ILE A 51 -12.81 5.43 9.29
C ILE A 51 -12.30 4.76 8.02
N TYR A 52 -13.01 4.88 6.90
CA TYR A 52 -12.63 4.29 5.63
C TYR A 52 -11.22 4.74 5.20
N LEU A 53 -10.95 6.05 5.18
CA LEU A 53 -9.66 6.58 4.75
C LEU A 53 -8.52 6.19 5.72
N TYR A 54 -8.74 6.25 7.04
CA TYR A 54 -7.72 5.81 8.00
C TYR A 54 -7.47 4.30 7.99
N VAL A 55 -8.51 3.48 7.81
CA VAL A 55 -8.37 2.02 7.71
C VAL A 55 -7.56 1.65 6.47
N THR A 56 -7.73 2.35 5.35
CA THR A 56 -6.91 2.12 4.14
C THR A 56 -5.47 2.63 4.28
N ALA A 57 -5.20 3.60 5.14
CA ALA A 57 -3.84 4.06 5.43
C ALA A 57 -3.01 3.01 6.20
N ILE A 58 -3.64 2.16 7.03
CA ILE A 58 -2.96 1.11 7.80
C ILE A 58 -2.16 0.14 6.89
N PRO A 59 -2.75 -0.54 5.90
CA PRO A 59 -2.00 -1.43 5.00
C PRO A 59 -0.95 -0.67 4.20
N PHE A 60 -1.15 0.61 3.87
CA PHE A 60 -0.14 1.42 3.18
C PHE A 60 1.12 1.58 4.04
N TYR A 61 0.98 2.04 5.30
CA TYR A 61 2.13 2.19 6.19
C TYR A 61 2.76 0.84 6.57
N PHE A 62 1.96 -0.21 6.71
CA PHE A 62 2.48 -1.55 6.94
C PHE A 62 3.29 -2.06 5.74
N ALA A 63 2.88 -1.77 4.50
CA ALA A 63 3.66 -2.08 3.31
C ALA A 63 5.01 -1.34 3.29
N LEU A 64 5.02 -0.04 3.62
CA LEU A 64 6.27 0.74 3.73
C LEU A 64 7.21 0.15 4.79
N TYR A 65 6.69 -0.24 5.95
CA TYR A 65 7.47 -0.90 6.98
C TYR A 65 8.07 -2.23 6.50
N GLN A 66 7.29 -3.06 5.79
CA GLN A 66 7.80 -4.32 5.24
C GLN A 66 8.84 -4.09 4.14
N ALA A 67 8.67 -3.07 3.30
CA ALA A 67 9.68 -2.67 2.32
C ALA A 67 10.99 -2.22 3.00
N PHE A 68 10.89 -1.45 4.08
CA PHE A 68 12.06 -1.04 4.87
C PHE A 68 12.78 -2.24 5.50
N LYS A 69 12.02 -3.22 6.02
CA LYS A 69 12.58 -4.48 6.52
C LYS A 69 13.28 -5.27 5.43
N LEU A 70 12.67 -5.38 4.25
CA LEU A 70 13.27 -6.06 3.10
C LEU A 70 14.62 -5.45 2.73
N LEU A 71 14.70 -4.11 2.63
CA LEU A 71 15.96 -3.40 2.40
C LEU A 71 16.99 -3.66 3.51
N SER A 72 16.54 -3.73 4.76
CA SER A 72 17.41 -4.05 5.90
C SER A 72 17.90 -5.50 5.91
N TYR A 73 17.14 -6.44 5.33
CA TYR A 73 17.60 -7.81 5.13
C TYR A 73 18.66 -7.88 4.02
N ILE A 74 18.51 -7.08 2.97
CA ILE A 74 19.53 -6.96 1.92
C ILE A 74 20.85 -6.42 2.50
N ASP A 75 20.78 -5.38 3.34
CA ASP A 75 21.97 -4.82 4.02
C ASP A 75 22.72 -5.83 4.90
N LYS A 76 21.98 -6.78 5.48
CA LYS A 76 22.52 -7.80 6.38
C LYS A 76 22.91 -9.09 5.64
N ASN A 77 22.97 -9.07 4.31
CA ASN A 77 23.21 -10.25 3.46
C ASN A 77 22.21 -11.40 3.69
N LYS A 78 21.00 -11.08 4.17
CA LYS A 78 19.88 -12.03 4.39
C LYS A 78 18.78 -11.88 3.35
N ALA A 79 19.13 -11.41 2.15
CA ALA A 79 18.18 -11.22 1.05
C ALA A 79 17.48 -12.53 0.66
N PHE A 80 18.24 -13.62 0.50
CA PHE A 80 17.75 -14.97 0.24
C PHE A 80 17.38 -15.68 1.54
N SER A 81 16.34 -15.19 2.21
CA SER A 81 15.83 -15.81 3.44
C SER A 81 14.30 -15.84 3.45
N GLY A 82 13.74 -16.77 4.23
CA GLY A 82 12.30 -16.83 4.46
C GLY A 82 11.72 -15.54 5.06
N LEU A 83 12.55 -14.71 5.71
CA LEU A 83 12.16 -13.39 6.21
C LEU A 83 11.86 -12.42 5.05
N SER A 84 12.68 -12.41 4.01
CA SER A 84 12.47 -11.60 2.81
C SER A 84 11.25 -12.05 2.02
N VAL A 85 11.05 -13.37 1.88
CA VAL A 85 9.85 -13.95 1.27
C VAL A 85 8.59 -13.53 2.04
N ARG A 86 8.64 -13.55 3.38
CA ARG A 86 7.54 -13.10 4.23
C ARG A 86 7.28 -11.60 4.10
N ALA A 87 8.32 -10.78 4.01
CA ALA A 87 8.16 -9.34 3.78
C ALA A 87 7.44 -9.06 2.44
N LEU A 88 7.85 -9.72 1.35
CA LEU A 88 7.18 -9.62 0.04
C LEU A 88 5.74 -10.12 0.08
N LYS A 89 5.46 -11.24 0.78
CA LYS A 89 4.10 -11.74 0.99
C LYS A 89 3.21 -10.71 1.68
N ASN A 90 3.74 -10.02 2.69
CA ASN A 90 3.01 -8.99 3.42
C ASN A 90 2.78 -7.74 2.57
N ILE A 91 3.77 -7.28 1.81
CA ILE A 91 3.62 -6.16 0.85
C ILE A 91 2.50 -6.48 -0.15
N LYS A 92 2.52 -7.68 -0.74
CA LYS A 92 1.47 -8.15 -1.64
C LYS A 92 0.09 -8.07 -1.00
N TYR A 93 -0.08 -8.62 0.21
CA TYR A 93 -1.39 -8.58 0.86
C TYR A 93 -1.85 -7.16 1.17
N CYS A 94 -0.96 -6.26 1.60
CA CYS A 94 -1.32 -4.86 1.80
C CYS A 94 -1.83 -4.21 0.51
N ALA A 95 -1.11 -4.43 -0.59
CA ALA A 95 -1.46 -3.88 -1.89
C ALA A 95 -2.80 -4.45 -2.41
N VAL A 96 -3.05 -5.75 -2.24
CA VAL A 96 -4.35 -6.37 -2.53
C VAL A 96 -5.46 -5.76 -1.67
N THR A 97 -5.23 -5.62 -0.36
CA THR A 97 -6.20 -5.02 0.56
C THR A 97 -6.56 -3.60 0.13
N ILE A 98 -5.58 -2.74 -0.17
CA ILE A 98 -5.83 -1.37 -0.64
C ILE A 98 -6.65 -1.39 -1.93
N SER A 99 -6.27 -2.24 -2.90
CA SER A 99 -6.99 -2.39 -4.17
C SER A 99 -8.46 -2.78 -3.96
N ILE A 100 -8.72 -3.78 -3.09
CA ILE A 100 -10.08 -4.24 -2.77
C ILE A 100 -10.89 -3.14 -2.07
N PHE A 101 -10.31 -2.46 -1.08
CA PHE A 101 -11.01 -1.38 -0.37
C PHE A 101 -11.44 -0.30 -1.36
N TYR A 102 -10.51 0.21 -2.17
CA TYR A 102 -10.81 1.26 -3.14
C TYR A 102 -11.78 0.80 -4.23
N ALA A 103 -11.66 -0.44 -4.71
CA ALA A 103 -12.61 -1.02 -5.66
C ALA A 103 -14.03 -1.13 -5.07
N ALA A 104 -14.14 -1.57 -3.82
CA ALA A 104 -15.42 -1.64 -3.10
C ALA A 104 -16.00 -0.25 -2.81
N GLY A 105 -15.17 0.77 -2.65
CA GLY A 105 -15.57 2.17 -2.49
C GLY A 105 -15.98 2.87 -3.80
N MET A 106 -15.68 2.31 -4.97
CA MET A 106 -15.96 2.96 -6.26
C MET A 106 -17.43 3.34 -6.48
N PRO A 107 -18.44 2.53 -6.12
CA PRO A 107 -19.84 2.95 -6.26
C PRO A 107 -20.15 4.23 -5.48
N VAL A 108 -19.58 4.38 -4.29
CA VAL A 108 -19.75 5.60 -3.47
C VAL A 108 -19.01 6.77 -4.10
N PHE A 109 -17.80 6.56 -4.62
CA PHE A 109 -17.04 7.61 -5.32
C PHE A 109 -17.74 8.08 -6.59
N TYR A 110 -18.39 7.18 -7.32
CA TYR A 110 -19.20 7.52 -8.49
C TYR A 110 -20.36 8.45 -8.11
N LEU A 111 -21.13 8.09 -7.07
CA LEU A 111 -22.24 8.91 -6.60
C LEU A 111 -21.79 10.31 -6.15
N ILE A 112 -20.65 10.39 -5.43
CA ILE A 112 -20.07 11.67 -5.02
C ILE A 112 -19.67 12.51 -6.23
N ALA A 113 -18.99 11.90 -7.21
CA ALA A 113 -18.54 12.58 -8.41
C ALA A 113 -19.71 13.14 -9.23
N GLU A 114 -20.85 12.45 -9.24
CA GLU A 114 -22.06 12.90 -9.92
C GLU A 114 -22.75 14.05 -9.17
N ILE A 115 -22.83 14.01 -7.85
CA ILE A 115 -23.46 15.07 -7.03
C ILE A 115 -22.63 16.35 -7.05
N ASP A 116 -21.31 16.23 -6.97
CA ASP A 116 -20.39 17.35 -6.81
C ASP A 116 -19.84 17.88 -8.16
N ASP A 117 -20.31 17.32 -9.28
CA ASP A 117 -19.79 17.55 -10.64
C ASP A 117 -18.24 17.44 -10.70
N ALA A 118 -17.71 16.45 -9.98
CA ALA A 118 -16.28 16.25 -9.73
C ALA A 118 -15.80 14.88 -10.24
N PRO A 119 -15.76 14.65 -11.57
CA PRO A 119 -15.38 13.36 -12.15
C PRO A 119 -13.96 12.92 -11.81
N GLY A 120 -13.09 13.86 -11.41
CA GLY A 120 -11.71 13.58 -11.01
C GLY A 120 -11.57 12.60 -9.84
N ILE A 121 -12.57 12.51 -8.95
CA ILE A 121 -12.56 11.58 -7.80
C ILE A 121 -12.50 10.13 -8.27
N ILE A 122 -13.25 9.80 -9.32
CA ILE A 122 -13.27 8.45 -9.93
C ILE A 122 -11.88 8.10 -10.46
N VAL A 123 -11.23 9.05 -11.16
CA VAL A 123 -9.89 8.86 -11.73
C VAL A 123 -8.85 8.61 -10.62
N ILE A 124 -8.91 9.38 -9.53
CA ILE A 124 -8.02 9.16 -8.37
C ILE A 124 -8.22 7.75 -7.79
N GLY A 125 -9.48 7.32 -7.61
CA GLY A 125 -9.80 5.98 -7.15
C GLY A 125 -9.21 4.88 -8.06
N LEU A 126 -9.40 5.02 -9.38
CA LEU A 126 -8.88 4.08 -10.37
C LEU A 126 -7.35 4.02 -10.37
N VAL A 127 -6.66 5.16 -10.25
CA VAL A 127 -5.19 5.21 -10.17
C VAL A 127 -4.70 4.46 -8.93
N ILE A 128 -5.36 4.63 -7.78
CA ILE A 128 -4.98 3.94 -6.54
C ILE A 128 -5.20 2.43 -6.67
N ILE A 129 -6.34 2.00 -7.23
CA ILE A 129 -6.64 0.58 -7.48
C ILE A 129 -5.59 -0.04 -8.39
N PHE A 130 -5.31 0.62 -9.51
CA PHE A 130 -4.37 0.13 -10.52
C PHE A 130 -2.94 0.07 -9.98
N ALA A 131 -2.45 1.15 -9.36
CA ALA A 131 -1.12 1.19 -8.75
C ALA A 131 -0.96 0.08 -7.68
N SER A 132 -1.96 -0.11 -6.83
CA SER A 132 -1.95 -1.16 -5.82
C SER A 132 -1.96 -2.56 -6.43
N MET A 133 -2.72 -2.77 -7.51
CA MET A 133 -2.73 -4.03 -8.24
C MET A 133 -1.36 -4.34 -8.87
N VAL A 134 -0.71 -3.34 -9.50
CA VAL A 134 0.64 -3.49 -10.05
C VAL A 134 1.64 -3.88 -8.97
N ILE A 135 1.60 -3.21 -7.81
CA ILE A 135 2.46 -3.53 -6.67
C ILE A 135 2.19 -4.95 -6.17
N ALA A 136 0.93 -5.37 -6.08
CA ALA A 136 0.55 -6.72 -5.65
C ALA A 136 1.10 -7.80 -6.59
N VAL A 137 0.92 -7.62 -7.90
CA VAL A 137 1.42 -8.56 -8.92
C VAL A 137 2.95 -8.62 -8.87
N PHE A 138 3.62 -7.46 -8.83
CA PHE A 138 5.08 -7.41 -8.77
C PHE A 138 5.63 -8.07 -7.51
N ALA A 139 5.04 -7.78 -6.34
CA ALA A 139 5.41 -8.43 -5.09
C ALA A 139 5.17 -9.94 -5.11
N ALA A 140 4.10 -10.41 -5.76
CA ALA A 140 3.82 -11.84 -5.92
C ALA A 140 4.86 -12.55 -6.80
N VAL A 141 5.25 -11.93 -7.91
CA VAL A 141 6.31 -12.46 -8.79
C VAL A 141 7.63 -12.52 -8.05
N LEU A 142 8.05 -11.43 -7.40
CA LEU A 142 9.29 -11.43 -6.60
C LEU A 142 9.24 -12.43 -5.44
N GLN A 143 8.09 -12.58 -4.78
CA GLN A 143 7.91 -13.56 -3.71
C GLN A 143 8.15 -14.99 -4.22
N LYS A 144 7.62 -15.33 -5.41
CA LYS A 144 7.79 -16.65 -6.03
C LYS A 144 9.23 -16.89 -6.45
N LEU A 145 9.82 -15.97 -7.20
CA LEU A 145 11.21 -16.07 -7.68
C LEU A 145 12.21 -16.18 -6.54
N LEU A 146 12.03 -15.37 -5.48
CA LEU A 146 12.91 -15.42 -4.33
C LEU A 146 12.80 -16.74 -3.57
N LYS A 147 11.59 -17.31 -3.49
CA LYS A 147 11.38 -18.62 -2.87
C LYS A 147 12.08 -19.72 -3.67
N GLU A 148 11.88 -19.76 -4.98
CA GLU A 148 12.54 -20.71 -5.88
C GLU A 148 14.07 -20.61 -5.77
N ALA A 149 14.62 -19.40 -5.73
CA ALA A 149 16.06 -19.20 -5.56
C ALA A 149 16.59 -19.70 -4.20
N ILE A 150 15.79 -19.60 -3.13
CA ILE A 150 16.15 -20.15 -1.81
C ILE A 150 16.13 -21.68 -1.85
N ASP A 151 15.12 -22.27 -2.47
CA ASP A 151 14.96 -23.72 -2.55
C ASP A 151 16.12 -24.34 -3.36
N ILE A 152 16.48 -23.76 -4.50
CA ILE A 152 17.65 -24.18 -5.32
C ILE A 152 18.96 -24.08 -4.51
N LYS A 153 19.16 -22.98 -3.79
CA LYS A 153 20.36 -22.80 -2.97
C LYS A 153 20.44 -23.87 -1.86
N SER A 154 19.32 -24.15 -1.21
CA SER A 154 19.24 -25.17 -0.16
C SER A 154 19.54 -26.56 -0.69
N GLU A 155 19.11 -26.89 -1.91
CA GLU A 155 19.41 -28.17 -2.54
C GLU A 155 20.91 -28.30 -2.85
N ASN A 156 21.50 -27.26 -3.45
CA ASN A 156 22.93 -27.25 -3.77
C ASN A 156 23.82 -27.35 -2.51
N ASP A 157 23.43 -26.69 -1.42
CA ASP A 157 24.14 -26.76 -0.13
C ASP A 157 24.03 -28.16 0.54
N LEU A 158 23.08 -29.02 0.13
CA LEU A 158 22.90 -30.38 0.65
C LEU A 158 23.61 -31.46 -0.18
N THR A 159 23.99 -31.17 -1.43
CA THR A 159 24.64 -32.12 -2.34
C THR A 159 26.16 -32.04 -2.38
N VAL A 160 26.76 -30.99 -1.81
CA VAL A 160 28.21 -30.77 -1.75
C VAL A 160 28.80 -31.23 -0.42
#